data_AF-A0A7W1KSN1-F1
#
_entry.id   AF-A0A7W1KSN1-F1
#
_cell.length_a   1.000
_cell.length_b   1.000
_cell.length_c   1.000
_cell.angle_alpha   90.00
_cell.angle_beta   90.00
_cell.angle_gamma   90.00
#
_symmetry.space_group_name_H-M   'P 1'
#
loop_
_entity.id
_entity.type
_entity.pdbx_description
1 polymer ?
#
loop_
_entity_poly.entity_id
_entity_poly.type
_entity_poly.pdbx_seq_one_letter_code
_entity_poly.pdbx_strand_id
1 'polypeptide(L)'
;LVLAATLWPIAGTNFRGLPVGLATATTLVGFCLAIFAYERTVVSGYAFLSRPLVRSQEDVEFSPTVGRRAVVLGGIGAVVGLGGADLLRKLYKEATFSYDGTQYKGKDVAGITPNDKFYTVTKNVVDPKVNPALWRLEIGGMVAQKRTYTLDEIKAMPAITQETTLMCISNGIGAGLMSNAVWKGVPLRGLLEAAQADPAGSKVLIHGVDNYADTFPLEKAMSPTTLIAYEMNGEPLPDRHGAPARVLVPGYFGEKNVKWVTRIEVALEDAKGFYEQQGWGPNFIVPIRSRIDLPEDKMQMPLGEVSNGVPLKGVAFAGDRGVARVEVSLDDGQNWQDAKIDYPGTELTWVLWSYDWKPNRPGEYQLTVRATDRKGEVQAKDEKRPKTSGETGLHKVTVQLAA
;
A
#
# COMPACT_ATOMS: atom_id res chain seq x y z
N LEU A 1 1.56 -32.50 -10.37
CA LEU A 1 2.95 -32.28 -9.87
C LEU A 1 3.55 -30.99 -10.42
N VAL A 2 3.66 -30.81 -11.76
CA VAL A 2 4.21 -29.57 -12.36
C VAL A 2 3.48 -28.31 -11.86
N LEU A 3 2.15 -28.26 -11.94
CA LEU A 3 1.35 -27.13 -11.43
C LEU A 3 1.53 -26.86 -9.92
N ALA A 4 1.65 -27.92 -9.12
CA ALA A 4 1.87 -27.79 -7.68
C ALA A 4 3.28 -27.26 -7.37
N ALA A 5 4.28 -27.65 -8.15
CA ALA A 5 5.65 -27.15 -8.05
C ALA A 5 5.75 -25.68 -8.52
N THR A 6 5.05 -25.31 -9.60
CA THR A 6 5.07 -23.93 -10.11
C THR A 6 4.30 -22.96 -9.23
N LEU A 7 3.22 -23.42 -8.57
CA LEU A 7 2.43 -22.60 -7.64
C LEU A 7 2.92 -22.71 -6.19
N TRP A 8 3.94 -23.53 -5.91
CA TRP A 8 4.51 -23.70 -4.58
C TRP A 8 4.89 -22.37 -3.91
N PRO A 9 5.52 -21.39 -4.59
CA PRO A 9 5.89 -20.11 -3.99
C PRO A 9 4.70 -19.27 -3.52
N ILE A 10 3.48 -19.56 -3.99
CA ILE A 10 2.26 -18.88 -3.58
C ILE A 10 1.32 -19.78 -2.77
N ALA A 11 1.69 -21.03 -2.51
CA ALA A 11 0.82 -21.98 -1.81
C ALA A 11 0.49 -21.52 -0.39
N GLY A 12 1.40 -20.78 0.26
CA GLY A 12 1.20 -20.19 1.58
C GLY A 12 0.39 -18.89 1.58
N THR A 13 -0.02 -18.36 0.43
CA THR A 13 -0.80 -17.11 0.35
C THR A 13 -2.25 -17.38 0.76
N ASN A 14 -2.77 -16.60 1.71
CA ASN A 14 -4.14 -16.75 2.16
C ASN A 14 -4.77 -15.43 2.57
N PHE A 15 -5.68 -14.96 1.73
CA PHE A 15 -6.46 -13.72 1.90
C PHE A 15 -7.30 -13.65 3.19
N ARG A 16 -7.43 -14.75 3.94
CA ARG A 16 -8.15 -14.83 5.23
C ARG A 16 -7.24 -14.79 6.47
N GLY A 17 -5.92 -14.82 6.30
CA GLY A 17 -4.95 -14.70 7.40
C GLY A 17 -4.62 -15.97 8.18
N LEU A 18 -4.91 -17.18 7.67
CA LEU A 18 -4.49 -18.40 8.38
C LEU A 18 -2.95 -18.46 8.52
N PRO A 19 -2.45 -19.18 9.55
CA PRO A 19 -1.04 -19.58 9.65
C PRO A 19 -0.54 -20.22 8.35
N VAL A 20 0.73 -20.01 8.04
CA VAL A 20 1.29 -20.37 6.73
C VAL A 20 1.20 -21.87 6.44
N GLY A 21 1.42 -22.70 7.45
CA GLY A 21 1.28 -24.16 7.32
C GLY A 21 -0.15 -24.59 6.98
N LEU A 22 -1.14 -24.01 7.67
CA LEU A 22 -2.56 -24.29 7.41
C LEU A 22 -3.04 -23.71 6.09
N ALA A 23 -2.60 -22.50 5.74
CA ALA A 23 -2.83 -21.88 4.44
C ALA A 23 -2.32 -22.81 3.32
N THR A 24 -1.08 -23.27 3.43
CA THR A 24 -0.46 -24.19 2.47
C THR A 24 -1.26 -25.48 2.34
N ALA A 25 -1.59 -26.13 3.45
CA ALA A 25 -2.40 -27.35 3.43
C ALA A 25 -3.78 -27.14 2.79
N THR A 26 -4.46 -26.04 3.13
CA THR A 26 -5.78 -25.68 2.58
C THR A 26 -5.69 -25.45 1.07
N THR A 27 -4.69 -24.71 0.61
CA THR A 27 -4.44 -24.46 -0.82
C THR A 27 -4.17 -25.77 -1.57
N LEU A 28 -3.33 -26.66 -1.01
CA LEU A 28 -3.01 -27.95 -1.61
C LEU A 28 -4.25 -28.86 -1.69
N VAL A 29 -5.03 -28.96 -0.62
CA VAL A 29 -6.28 -29.74 -0.60
C VAL A 29 -7.29 -29.18 -1.61
N GLY A 30 -7.47 -27.86 -1.65
CA GLY A 30 -8.34 -27.19 -2.62
C GLY A 30 -7.90 -27.46 -4.05
N PHE A 31 -6.59 -27.43 -4.32
CA PHE A 31 -6.05 -27.75 -5.64
C PHE A 31 -6.28 -29.22 -6.03
N CYS A 32 -6.08 -30.16 -5.11
CA CYS A 32 -6.39 -31.57 -5.31
C CYS A 32 -7.88 -31.78 -5.61
N LEU A 33 -8.78 -31.12 -4.85
CA LEU A 33 -10.22 -31.18 -5.09
C LEU A 33 -10.61 -30.58 -6.44
N ALA A 34 -9.99 -29.47 -6.84
CA ALA A 34 -10.24 -28.84 -8.14
C ALA A 34 -9.79 -29.74 -9.30
N ILE A 35 -8.61 -30.36 -9.21
CA ILE A 35 -8.13 -31.33 -10.20
C ILE A 35 -9.07 -32.53 -10.26
N PHE A 36 -9.47 -33.07 -9.09
CA PHE A 36 -10.38 -34.20 -9.02
C PHE A 36 -11.75 -33.86 -9.63
N ALA A 37 -12.32 -32.69 -9.30
CA ALA A 37 -13.58 -32.23 -9.87
C ALA A 37 -13.48 -32.03 -11.38
N TYR A 38 -12.37 -31.48 -11.88
CA TYR A 38 -12.12 -31.33 -13.31
C TYR A 38 -12.04 -32.69 -14.01
N GLU A 39 -11.23 -33.61 -13.48
CA GLU A 39 -11.09 -34.98 -14.00
C GLU A 39 -12.44 -35.69 -14.04
N ARG A 40 -13.19 -35.67 -12.93
CA ARG A 40 -14.54 -36.25 -12.88
C ARG A 40 -15.51 -35.61 -13.85
N THR A 41 -15.46 -34.29 -14.03
CA THR A 41 -16.31 -33.60 -15.00
C THR A 41 -16.00 -34.05 -16.43
N VAL A 42 -14.72 -34.15 -16.79
CA VAL A 42 -14.29 -34.62 -18.12
C VAL A 42 -14.68 -36.08 -18.33
N VAL A 43 -14.40 -36.96 -17.37
CA VAL A 43 -14.70 -38.40 -17.46
C VAL A 43 -16.21 -38.64 -17.50
N SER A 44 -16.99 -38.00 -16.63
CA SER A 44 -18.46 -38.13 -16.63
C SER A 44 -19.08 -37.53 -17.88
N GLY A 45 -18.56 -36.40 -18.38
CA GLY A 45 -18.98 -35.81 -19.65
C GLY A 45 -18.72 -36.76 -20.83
N TYR A 46 -17.52 -37.34 -20.89
CA TYR A 46 -17.17 -38.33 -21.91
C TYR A 46 -18.03 -39.60 -21.80
N ALA A 47 -18.23 -40.15 -20.60
CA ALA A 47 -19.08 -41.31 -20.37
C ALA A 47 -20.55 -41.05 -20.75
N PHE A 48 -21.05 -39.83 -20.51
CA PHE A 48 -22.40 -39.43 -20.92
C PHE A 48 -22.54 -39.35 -22.45
N LEU A 49 -21.51 -38.84 -23.13
CA LEU A 49 -21.46 -38.78 -24.60
C LEU A 49 -21.30 -40.16 -25.23
N SER A 50 -20.53 -41.07 -24.62
CA SER A 50 -20.20 -42.39 -25.16
C SER A 50 -21.18 -43.50 -24.77
N ARG A 51 -22.17 -43.23 -23.89
CA ARG A 51 -23.23 -44.19 -23.54
C ARG A 51 -24.01 -44.63 -24.78
N PRO A 52 -23.99 -45.91 -25.16
CA PRO A 52 -24.67 -46.40 -26.35
C PRO A 52 -26.18 -46.14 -26.23
N LEU A 53 -26.77 -45.59 -27.29
CA LEU A 53 -28.22 -45.57 -27.46
C LEU A 53 -28.64 -47.00 -27.78
N VAL A 54 -29.51 -47.60 -26.96
CA VAL A 54 -30.24 -48.81 -27.35
C VAL A 54 -31.11 -48.39 -28.54
N ARG A 55 -30.66 -48.69 -29.76
CA ARG A 55 -31.38 -48.41 -31.00
C ARG A 55 -32.21 -49.65 -31.34
N SER A 56 -33.52 -49.51 -31.40
CA SER A 56 -34.37 -50.49 -32.09
C SER A 56 -34.03 -50.49 -33.57
N GLN A 57 -34.11 -51.65 -34.18
CA GLN A 57 -33.54 -51.98 -35.47
C GLN A 57 -34.44 -51.52 -36.63
N GLU A 58 -34.83 -50.25 -36.68
CA GLU A 58 -35.58 -49.69 -37.81
C GLU A 58 -35.31 -48.18 -37.92
N ASP A 59 -35.16 -47.72 -39.16
CA ASP A 59 -34.93 -46.34 -39.64
C ASP A 59 -33.48 -45.79 -39.64
N VAL A 60 -32.87 -45.90 -40.83
CA VAL A 60 -31.67 -45.15 -41.26
C VAL A 60 -32.13 -43.88 -41.96
N GLU A 61 -32.18 -42.76 -41.24
CA GLU A 61 -32.22 -41.43 -41.84
C GLU A 61 -31.06 -40.59 -41.27
N PHE A 62 -30.25 -40.03 -42.16
CA PHE A 62 -29.05 -39.25 -41.84
C PHE A 62 -29.44 -37.94 -41.13
N SER A 63 -29.35 -37.93 -39.80
CA SER A 63 -29.29 -36.69 -39.01
C SER A 63 -27.83 -36.45 -38.61
N PRO A 64 -27.25 -35.24 -38.81
CA PRO A 64 -25.92 -34.94 -38.28
C PRO A 64 -26.04 -34.97 -36.75
N THR A 65 -25.57 -36.04 -36.14
CA THR A 65 -25.70 -36.29 -34.70
C THR A 65 -24.72 -35.43 -33.91
N VAL A 66 -24.93 -34.11 -33.87
CA VAL A 66 -24.66 -33.41 -32.60
C VAL A 66 -25.80 -33.84 -31.68
N GLY A 67 -25.65 -35.00 -31.06
CA GLY A 67 -26.71 -35.60 -30.25
C GLY A 67 -27.19 -34.61 -29.18
N ARG A 68 -28.48 -34.69 -28.78
CA ARG A 68 -29.09 -33.83 -27.74
C ARG A 68 -28.21 -33.67 -26.48
N ARG A 69 -27.41 -34.69 -26.17
CA ARG A 69 -26.38 -34.72 -25.12
C ARG A 69 -25.19 -33.78 -25.35
N ALA A 70 -24.71 -33.67 -26.59
CA ALA A 70 -23.66 -32.73 -26.99
C ALA A 70 -24.16 -31.28 -26.97
N VAL A 71 -25.44 -31.03 -27.29
CA VAL A 71 -26.06 -29.70 -27.14
C VAL A 71 -26.17 -29.28 -25.67
N VAL A 72 -26.58 -30.20 -24.78
CA VAL A 72 -26.63 -29.93 -23.33
C VAL A 72 -25.24 -29.67 -22.75
N LEU A 73 -24.25 -30.52 -23.07
CA LEU A 73 -22.86 -30.30 -22.65
C LEU A 73 -22.25 -29.05 -23.26
N GLY A 74 -22.56 -28.75 -24.52
CA GLY A 74 -22.17 -27.51 -25.20
C GLY A 74 -22.80 -26.28 -24.56
N GLY A 75 -24.07 -26.37 -24.14
CA GLY A 75 -24.76 -25.31 -23.40
C GLY A 75 -24.15 -25.07 -22.01
N ILE A 76 -23.84 -26.14 -21.26
CA ILE A 76 -23.13 -26.04 -19.98
C ILE A 76 -21.72 -25.44 -20.18
N GLY A 77 -20.98 -25.92 -21.18
CA GLY A 77 -19.68 -25.39 -21.56
C GLY A 77 -19.73 -23.92 -21.98
N ALA A 78 -20.78 -23.51 -22.68
CA ALA A 78 -21.01 -22.12 -23.05
C ALA A 78 -21.35 -21.23 -21.83
N VAL A 79 -22.17 -21.70 -20.89
CA VAL A 79 -22.46 -20.97 -19.64
C VAL A 79 -21.21 -20.82 -18.79
N VAL A 80 -20.41 -21.88 -18.62
CA VAL A 80 -19.12 -21.83 -17.91
C VAL A 80 -18.13 -20.93 -18.64
N GLY A 81 -18.07 -20.99 -19.98
CA GLY A 81 -17.22 -20.15 -20.81
C GLY A 81 -17.61 -18.67 -20.75
N LEU A 82 -18.91 -18.36 -20.76
CA LEU A 82 -19.42 -16.98 -20.62
C LEU A 82 -19.19 -16.44 -19.22
N GLY A 83 -19.43 -17.24 -18.17
CA GLY A 83 -19.09 -16.86 -16.79
C GLY A 83 -17.58 -16.68 -16.58
N GLY A 84 -16.76 -17.55 -17.19
CA GLY A 84 -15.31 -17.42 -17.21
C GLY A 84 -14.83 -16.17 -17.95
N ALA A 85 -15.45 -15.85 -19.09
CA ALA A 85 -15.18 -14.63 -19.84
C ALA A 85 -15.58 -13.35 -19.07
N ASP A 86 -16.69 -13.37 -18.33
CA ASP A 86 -17.10 -12.25 -17.49
C ASP A 86 -16.15 -12.05 -16.29
N LEU A 87 -15.75 -13.14 -15.63
CA LEU A 87 -14.73 -13.11 -14.58
C LEU A 87 -13.39 -12.61 -15.12
N LEU A 88 -12.94 -13.09 -16.29
CA LEU A 88 -11.73 -12.62 -16.95
C LEU A 88 -11.83 -11.14 -17.32
N ARG A 89 -12.98 -10.68 -17.81
CA ARG A 89 -13.22 -9.27 -18.12
C ARG A 89 -13.19 -8.42 -16.86
N LYS A 90 -13.77 -8.89 -15.76
CA LYS A 90 -13.72 -8.23 -14.45
C LYS A 90 -12.29 -8.14 -13.94
N LEU A 91 -11.56 -9.26 -13.91
CA LEU A 91 -10.15 -9.30 -13.50
C LEU A 91 -9.26 -8.46 -14.42
N TYR A 92 -9.53 -8.43 -15.73
CA TYR A 92 -8.80 -7.60 -16.68
C TYR A 92 -9.04 -6.12 -16.42
N LYS A 93 -10.30 -5.69 -16.23
CA LYS A 93 -10.65 -4.31 -15.89
C LYS A 93 -9.99 -3.89 -14.58
N GLU A 94 -10.02 -4.75 -13.58
CA GLU A 94 -9.36 -4.52 -12.31
C GLU A 94 -7.83 -4.45 -12.53
N ALA A 95 -7.19 -5.40 -13.20
CA ALA A 95 -5.74 -5.43 -13.39
C ALA A 95 -5.18 -4.31 -14.28
N THR A 96 -5.94 -3.83 -15.28
CA THR A 96 -5.48 -2.76 -16.20
C THR A 96 -5.73 -1.35 -15.67
N PHE A 97 -6.65 -1.17 -14.72
CA PHE A 97 -7.02 0.16 -14.22
C PHE A 97 -6.91 0.33 -12.69
N SER A 98 -6.51 -0.68 -11.90
CA SER A 98 -6.48 -0.62 -10.42
C SER A 98 -5.24 -0.02 -9.78
N TYR A 99 -4.43 0.79 -10.48
CA TYR A 99 -3.57 1.72 -9.73
C TYR A 99 -4.46 2.80 -9.11
N ASP A 100 -5.08 2.47 -7.99
CA ASP A 100 -5.87 3.40 -7.20
C ASP A 100 -4.91 4.19 -6.29
N GLY A 101 -4.21 5.14 -6.91
CA GLY A 101 -3.35 6.11 -6.24
C GLY A 101 -4.17 7.25 -5.66
N THR A 102 -5.15 6.95 -4.79
CA THR A 102 -6.01 7.95 -4.15
C THR A 102 -5.14 9.05 -3.54
N GLN A 103 -5.30 10.30 -3.97
CA GLN A 103 -4.48 11.43 -3.51
C GLN A 103 -5.18 12.21 -2.40
N TYR A 104 -4.40 12.71 -1.43
CA TYR A 104 -4.87 13.63 -0.40
C TYR A 104 -4.11 14.97 -0.50
N LYS A 105 -4.76 15.96 -1.11
CA LYS A 105 -4.21 17.29 -1.41
C LYS A 105 -5.33 18.33 -1.57
N GLY A 106 -4.95 19.61 -1.61
CA GLY A 106 -5.87 20.73 -1.81
C GLY A 106 -6.45 21.31 -0.51
N LYS A 107 -7.59 22.00 -0.64
CA LYS A 107 -8.17 22.83 0.44
C LYS A 107 -8.60 22.09 1.71
N ASP A 108 -8.94 20.81 1.60
CA ASP A 108 -9.50 20.02 2.71
C ASP A 108 -8.42 19.28 3.51
N VAL A 109 -7.13 19.55 3.24
CA VAL A 109 -6.02 18.92 3.96
C VAL A 109 -6.02 19.37 5.42
N ALA A 110 -6.40 18.43 6.29
CA ALA A 110 -6.34 18.57 7.74
C ALA A 110 -5.11 17.87 8.35
N GLY A 111 -4.78 18.23 9.60
CA GLY A 111 -3.62 17.67 10.32
C GLY A 111 -3.70 16.15 10.45
N ILE A 112 -4.90 15.62 10.69
CA ILE A 112 -5.21 14.19 10.62
C ILE A 112 -6.09 13.94 9.39
N THR A 113 -5.66 13.02 8.53
CA THR A 113 -6.40 12.60 7.35
C THR A 113 -7.52 11.63 7.74
N PRO A 114 -8.78 11.88 7.34
CA PRO A 114 -9.87 10.92 7.51
C PRO A 114 -9.58 9.55 6.88
N ASN A 115 -10.00 8.45 7.50
CA ASN A 115 -9.68 7.08 7.06
C ASN A 115 -10.10 6.79 5.61
N ASP A 116 -11.24 7.34 5.19
CA ASP A 116 -11.81 7.21 3.83
C ASP A 116 -11.10 8.07 2.78
N LYS A 117 -10.34 9.08 3.21
CA LYS A 117 -9.51 9.94 2.36
C LYS A 117 -8.01 9.65 2.45
N PHE A 118 -7.59 8.73 3.33
CA PHE A 118 -6.19 8.38 3.49
C PHE A 118 -5.66 7.69 2.23
N TYR A 119 -4.53 8.18 1.70
CA TYR A 119 -4.01 7.70 0.43
C TYR A 119 -3.83 6.19 0.44
N THR A 120 -4.18 5.53 -0.67
CA THR A 120 -3.95 4.10 -0.83
C THR A 120 -3.03 3.86 -2.00
N VAL A 121 -2.16 2.87 -1.86
CA VAL A 121 -1.44 2.22 -2.97
C VAL A 121 -1.46 0.73 -2.69
N THR A 122 -1.69 -0.08 -3.72
CA THR A 122 -1.67 -1.54 -3.64
C THR A 122 -1.10 -2.13 -4.91
N LYS A 123 -0.39 -3.26 -4.78
CA LYS A 123 0.02 -4.09 -5.94
C LYS A 123 -1.05 -5.09 -6.34
N ASN A 124 -2.07 -5.27 -5.50
CA ASN A 124 -3.05 -6.32 -5.66
C ASN A 124 -4.14 -5.85 -6.62
N VAL A 125 -4.55 -6.74 -7.50
CA VAL A 125 -5.77 -6.57 -8.29
C VAL A 125 -6.99 -6.57 -7.38
N VAL A 126 -6.98 -7.40 -6.34
CA VAL A 126 -8.00 -7.46 -5.30
C VAL A 126 -7.31 -7.55 -3.95
N ASP A 127 -7.58 -6.58 -3.08
CA ASP A 127 -7.02 -6.56 -1.73
C ASP A 127 -7.61 -7.69 -0.86
N PRO A 128 -6.82 -8.29 0.05
CA PRO A 128 -7.32 -9.29 0.99
C PRO A 128 -8.36 -8.73 1.95
N LYS A 129 -9.35 -9.56 2.25
CA LYS A 129 -10.27 -9.38 3.37
C LYS A 129 -9.99 -10.41 4.44
N VAL A 130 -9.12 -10.05 5.36
CA VAL A 130 -8.60 -10.93 6.40
C VAL A 130 -9.67 -11.18 7.46
N ASN A 131 -9.80 -12.43 7.94
CA ASN A 131 -10.66 -12.74 9.06
C ASN A 131 -9.88 -12.55 10.38
N PRO A 132 -10.22 -11.57 11.23
CA PRO A 132 -9.46 -11.29 12.46
C PRO A 132 -9.38 -12.47 13.44
N ALA A 133 -10.40 -13.33 13.50
CA ALA A 133 -10.43 -14.48 14.40
C ALA A 133 -9.45 -15.60 13.98
N LEU A 134 -9.21 -15.70 12.67
CA LEU A 134 -8.30 -16.69 12.07
C LEU A 134 -6.86 -16.16 11.95
N TRP A 135 -6.71 -14.84 11.96
CA TRP A 135 -5.44 -14.17 11.77
C TRP A 135 -4.42 -14.52 12.87
N ARG A 136 -3.17 -14.70 12.47
CA ARG A 136 -2.03 -14.89 13.37
C ARG A 136 -0.82 -14.06 12.90
N LEU A 137 -0.03 -13.60 13.86
CA LEU A 137 1.30 -13.02 13.65
C LEU A 137 2.37 -13.99 14.14
N GLU A 138 3.20 -14.46 13.21
CA GLU A 138 4.34 -15.35 13.47
C GLU A 138 5.64 -14.52 13.60
N ILE A 139 6.39 -14.72 14.70
CA ILE A 139 7.74 -14.17 14.88
C ILE A 139 8.75 -15.33 14.77
N GLY A 140 9.68 -15.22 13.83
CA GLY A 140 10.60 -16.30 13.45
C GLY A 140 11.96 -15.82 12.94
N GLY A 141 12.58 -16.64 12.08
CA GLY A 141 13.95 -16.41 11.61
C GLY A 141 15.00 -16.72 12.68
N MET A 142 16.00 -15.84 12.81
CA MET A 142 17.07 -15.90 13.80
C MET A 142 16.57 -15.44 15.18
N VAL A 143 15.77 -16.29 15.81
CA VAL A 143 15.20 -16.09 17.15
C VAL A 143 15.36 -17.36 17.97
N ALA A 144 15.64 -17.25 19.27
CA ALA A 144 15.73 -18.44 20.12
C ALA A 144 14.35 -19.07 20.39
N GLN A 145 13.28 -18.25 20.38
CA GLN A 145 11.92 -18.71 20.65
C GLN A 145 10.96 -18.20 19.56
N LYS A 146 10.56 -19.09 18.66
CA LYS A 146 9.48 -18.79 17.71
C LYS A 146 8.19 -18.54 18.48
N ARG A 147 7.47 -17.48 18.10
CA ARG A 147 6.20 -17.09 18.74
C ARG A 147 5.11 -16.92 17.70
N THR A 148 3.87 -17.17 18.10
CA THR A 148 2.69 -16.92 17.27
C THR A 148 1.64 -16.26 18.14
N TYR A 149 1.08 -15.16 17.65
CA TYR A 149 0.10 -14.36 18.40
C TYR A 149 -1.21 -14.27 17.64
N THR A 150 -2.31 -14.35 18.37
CA THR A 150 -3.66 -13.95 17.96
C THR A 150 -3.80 -12.43 18.00
N LEU A 151 -4.85 -11.89 17.36
CA LEU A 151 -5.14 -10.47 17.45
C LEU A 151 -5.42 -10.03 18.90
N ASP A 152 -6.14 -10.84 19.67
CA ASP A 152 -6.48 -10.52 21.06
C ASP A 152 -5.24 -10.50 21.96
N GLU A 153 -4.29 -11.42 21.76
CA GLU A 153 -3.00 -11.40 22.46
C GLU A 153 -2.19 -10.15 22.11
N ILE A 154 -2.16 -9.73 20.83
CA ILE A 154 -1.50 -8.47 20.43
C ILE A 154 -2.18 -7.27 21.10
N LYS A 155 -3.52 -7.22 21.13
CA LYS A 155 -4.26 -6.13 21.77
C LYS A 155 -4.11 -6.09 23.29
N ALA A 156 -3.80 -7.22 23.92
CA ALA A 156 -3.55 -7.32 25.36
C ALA A 156 -2.14 -6.87 25.78
N MET A 157 -1.21 -6.71 24.84
CA MET A 157 0.14 -6.22 25.13
C MET A 157 0.17 -4.70 25.38
N PRO A 158 1.23 -4.19 26.04
CA PRO A 158 1.45 -2.75 26.17
C PRO A 158 1.50 -2.08 24.79
N ALA A 159 0.52 -1.22 24.52
CA ALA A 159 0.38 -0.49 23.26
C ALA A 159 0.67 0.99 23.46
N ILE A 160 1.08 1.65 22.38
CA ILE A 160 1.23 3.11 22.33
C ILE A 160 0.31 3.68 21.26
N THR A 161 -0.02 4.96 21.43
CA THR A 161 -0.68 5.78 20.40
C THR A 161 0.35 6.75 19.84
N GLN A 162 0.50 6.76 18.51
CA GLN A 162 1.51 7.52 17.79
C GLN A 162 0.93 8.11 16.52
N GLU A 163 1.07 9.42 16.34
CA GLU A 163 0.79 10.08 15.07
C GLU A 163 1.94 9.82 14.09
N THR A 164 1.64 9.38 12.87
CA THR A 164 2.67 9.08 11.87
C THR A 164 2.16 9.35 10.47
N THR A 165 2.95 10.11 9.71
CA THR A 165 2.71 10.35 8.30
C THR A 165 3.33 9.24 7.46
N LEU A 166 2.55 8.76 6.50
CA LEU A 166 3.02 7.81 5.48
C LEU A 166 3.13 8.56 4.15
N MET A 167 4.17 8.24 3.38
CA MET A 167 4.39 8.76 2.03
C MET A 167 4.77 7.61 1.10
N CYS A 168 4.17 7.53 -0.09
CA CYS A 168 4.59 6.57 -1.11
C CYS A 168 5.89 7.04 -1.79
N ILE A 169 6.78 6.10 -2.16
CA ILE A 169 7.94 6.43 -3.02
C ILE A 169 7.55 7.05 -4.36
N SER A 170 6.35 6.74 -4.85
CA SER A 170 5.79 7.29 -6.09
C SER A 170 5.14 8.67 -5.88
N ASN A 171 5.22 9.26 -4.69
CA ASN A 171 4.78 10.63 -4.42
C ASN A 171 5.71 11.62 -5.15
N GLY A 172 5.38 11.89 -6.42
CA GLY A 172 6.01 12.94 -7.21
C GLY A 172 5.82 14.31 -6.59
N ILE A 173 6.54 15.31 -7.10
CA ILE A 173 6.37 16.70 -6.67
C ILE A 173 4.90 17.10 -6.88
N GLY A 174 4.22 17.55 -5.81
CA GLY A 174 2.81 17.96 -5.88
C GLY A 174 1.77 16.81 -5.91
N ALA A 175 2.17 15.54 -5.88
CA ALA A 175 1.28 14.42 -6.22
C ALA A 175 0.23 14.06 -5.16
N GLY A 176 0.48 14.26 -3.87
CA GLY A 176 -0.54 13.98 -2.83
C GLY A 176 -0.65 12.51 -2.40
N LEU A 177 0.32 11.66 -2.70
CA LEU A 177 0.42 10.29 -2.16
C LEU A 177 1.08 10.29 -0.78
N MET A 178 0.52 11.09 0.12
CA MET A 178 0.96 11.29 1.50
C MET A 178 -0.26 11.60 2.39
N SER A 179 -0.33 10.98 3.56
CA SER A 179 -1.40 11.22 4.53
C SER A 179 -0.90 10.97 5.95
N ASN A 180 -1.61 11.53 6.92
CA ASN A 180 -1.23 11.45 8.33
C ASN A 180 -2.38 10.92 9.18
N ALA A 181 -2.07 10.05 10.14
CA ALA A 181 -3.07 9.44 11.00
C ALA A 181 -2.50 9.19 12.40
N VAL A 182 -3.41 9.01 13.35
CA VAL A 182 -3.11 8.54 14.70
C VAL A 182 -3.21 7.02 14.70
N TRP A 183 -2.12 6.34 14.99
CA TRP A 183 -2.04 4.88 14.98
C TRP A 183 -1.92 4.37 16.40
N LYS A 184 -2.55 3.23 16.69
CA LYS A 184 -2.33 2.53 17.96
C LYS A 184 -1.93 1.08 17.70
N GLY A 185 -0.91 0.65 18.43
CA GLY A 185 -0.24 -0.61 18.19
C GLY A 185 0.79 -0.96 19.25
N VAL A 186 1.34 -2.18 19.13
CA VAL A 186 2.42 -2.66 20.00
C VAL A 186 3.78 -2.30 19.36
N PRO A 187 4.75 -1.78 20.13
CA PRO A 187 6.12 -1.64 19.65
C PRO A 187 6.69 -2.98 19.21
N LEU A 188 7.18 -3.06 17.96
CA LEU A 188 7.74 -4.29 17.39
C LEU A 188 8.92 -4.82 18.24
N ARG A 189 9.68 -3.90 18.85
CA ARG A 189 10.73 -4.21 19.82
C ARG A 189 10.31 -5.25 20.86
N GLY A 190 9.15 -5.08 21.50
CA GLY A 190 8.69 -5.98 22.55
C GLY A 190 8.41 -7.41 22.05
N LEU A 191 7.93 -7.54 20.82
CA LEU A 191 7.72 -8.84 20.17
C LEU A 191 9.04 -9.53 19.84
N LEU A 192 10.02 -8.78 19.35
CA LEU A 192 11.36 -9.29 19.02
C LEU A 192 12.15 -9.69 20.28
N GLU A 193 12.05 -8.90 21.35
CA GLU A 193 12.64 -9.22 22.65
C GLU A 193 12.00 -10.47 23.28
N ALA A 194 10.67 -10.61 23.22
CA ALA A 194 9.96 -11.79 23.70
C ALA A 194 10.30 -13.07 22.91
N ALA A 195 10.66 -12.94 21.63
CA ALA A 195 11.17 -14.02 20.80
C ALA A 195 12.66 -14.31 20.99
N GLN A 196 13.39 -13.44 21.73
CA GLN A 196 14.84 -13.47 21.86
C GLN A 196 15.53 -13.42 20.50
N ALA A 197 15.28 -12.31 19.77
CA ALA A 197 15.94 -12.01 18.50
C ALA A 197 17.46 -12.04 18.62
N ASP A 198 18.10 -12.75 17.69
CA ASP A 198 19.55 -12.84 17.63
C ASP A 198 20.15 -11.48 17.21
N PRO A 199 21.02 -10.87 18.04
CA PRO A 199 21.67 -9.60 17.69
C PRO A 199 22.60 -9.71 16.47
N ALA A 200 22.98 -10.91 16.03
CA ALA A 200 23.70 -11.11 14.76
C ALA A 200 22.81 -10.92 13.52
N GLY A 201 21.48 -10.86 13.69
CA GLY A 201 20.55 -10.52 12.61
C GLY A 201 20.76 -9.10 12.11
N SER A 202 20.76 -8.91 10.80
CA SER A 202 20.98 -7.59 10.17
C SER A 202 19.68 -6.88 9.85
N LYS A 203 18.63 -7.64 9.51
CA LYS A 203 17.34 -7.14 9.03
C LYS A 203 16.18 -7.87 9.68
N VAL A 204 14.99 -7.30 9.55
CA VAL A 204 13.73 -8.05 9.65
C VAL A 204 13.13 -8.20 8.26
N LEU A 205 12.59 -9.37 7.96
CA LEU A 205 11.78 -9.67 6.78
C LEU A 205 10.32 -9.77 7.21
N ILE A 206 9.48 -8.92 6.66
CA ILE A 206 8.07 -8.81 6.98
C ILE A 206 7.25 -9.37 5.84
N HIS A 207 6.27 -10.20 6.15
CA HIS A 207 5.34 -10.78 5.17
C HIS A 207 3.91 -10.32 5.43
N GLY A 208 3.22 -9.97 4.35
CA GLY A 208 1.79 -9.76 4.29
C GLY A 208 1.05 -11.00 3.81
N VAL A 209 -0.25 -11.03 4.10
CA VAL A 209 -1.22 -12.02 3.61
C VAL A 209 -1.15 -12.23 2.08
N ASP A 210 -0.91 -11.16 1.34
CA ASP A 210 -0.98 -11.06 -0.12
C ASP A 210 0.35 -11.43 -0.81
N ASN A 211 1.22 -12.16 -0.11
CA ASN A 211 2.60 -12.45 -0.53
C ASN A 211 3.50 -11.23 -0.73
N TYR A 212 3.05 -10.04 -0.30
CA TYR A 212 3.97 -8.92 -0.23
C TYR A 212 4.99 -9.21 0.86
N ALA A 213 6.25 -8.86 0.59
CA ALA A 213 7.28 -8.93 1.59
C ALA A 213 8.18 -7.70 1.50
N ASP A 214 8.68 -7.23 2.63
CA ASP A 214 9.66 -6.16 2.66
C ASP A 214 10.68 -6.36 3.78
N THR A 215 11.82 -5.68 3.68
CA THR A 215 12.87 -5.73 4.68
C THR A 215 13.27 -4.34 5.18
N PHE A 216 13.71 -4.26 6.42
CA PHE A 216 14.39 -3.07 6.95
C PHE A 216 15.36 -3.47 8.08
N PRO A 217 16.32 -2.60 8.45
CA PRO A 217 17.34 -2.94 9.44
C PRO A 217 16.73 -3.39 10.78
N LEU A 218 17.35 -4.38 11.42
CA LEU A 218 16.93 -4.86 12.74
C LEU A 218 16.95 -3.73 13.78
N GLU A 219 17.95 -2.85 13.72
CA GLU A 219 18.03 -1.64 14.55
C GLU A 219 16.75 -0.80 14.45
N LYS A 220 16.24 -0.58 13.23
CA LYS A 220 14.99 0.16 13.03
C LYS A 220 13.78 -0.60 13.58
N ALA A 221 13.77 -1.92 13.49
CA ALA A 221 12.73 -2.76 14.08
C ALA A 221 12.68 -2.68 15.61
N MET A 222 13.84 -2.44 16.25
CA MET A 222 13.98 -2.24 17.69
C MET A 222 13.66 -0.81 18.15
N SER A 223 13.41 0.13 17.22
CA SER A 223 12.97 1.50 17.56
C SER A 223 11.65 1.48 18.34
N PRO A 224 11.49 2.32 19.39
CA PRO A 224 10.22 2.44 20.10
C PRO A 224 9.07 2.93 19.21
N THR A 225 9.37 3.54 18.06
CA THR A 225 8.38 4.11 17.14
C THR A 225 7.95 3.16 16.02
N THR A 226 8.56 1.97 15.92
CA THR A 226 8.20 0.96 14.92
C THR A 226 7.11 0.07 15.51
N LEU A 227 5.92 0.07 14.89
CA LEU A 227 4.71 -0.50 15.48
C LEU A 227 4.13 -1.63 14.64
N ILE A 228 3.50 -2.58 15.34
CA ILE A 228 2.42 -3.41 14.80
C ILE A 228 1.10 -2.73 15.16
N ALA A 229 0.56 -1.95 14.22
CA ALA A 229 -0.64 -1.14 14.40
C ALA A 229 -1.90 -1.94 14.04
N TYR A 230 -2.93 -1.82 14.89
CA TYR A 230 -4.23 -2.48 14.72
C TYR A 230 -5.43 -1.52 14.83
N GLU A 231 -5.18 -0.25 15.17
CA GLU A 231 -6.15 0.85 15.19
C GLU A 231 -5.60 2.06 14.42
N MET A 232 -6.48 2.78 13.74
CA MET A 232 -6.19 3.97 12.93
C MET A 232 -7.29 5.02 13.15
N ASN A 233 -6.87 6.20 13.61
CA ASN A 233 -7.72 7.34 13.98
C ASN A 233 -8.79 6.98 15.01
N GLY A 234 -8.44 6.17 16.01
CA GLY A 234 -9.35 5.73 17.08
C GLY A 234 -10.32 4.61 16.71
N GLU A 235 -10.29 4.17 15.45
CA GLU A 235 -11.14 3.08 14.94
C GLU A 235 -10.31 1.83 14.65
N PRO A 236 -10.93 0.63 14.58
CA PRO A 236 -10.28 -0.54 14.03
C PRO A 236 -9.69 -0.25 12.65
N LEU A 237 -8.50 -0.80 12.37
CA LEU A 237 -7.82 -0.59 11.10
C LEU A 237 -8.76 -0.96 9.92
N PRO A 238 -8.99 -0.08 8.94
CA PRO A 238 -9.80 -0.42 7.77
C PRO A 238 -9.15 -1.52 6.93
N ASP A 239 -9.97 -2.39 6.31
CA ASP A 239 -9.50 -3.54 5.48
C ASP A 239 -8.42 -3.11 4.48
N ARG A 240 -8.67 -2.01 3.76
CA ARG A 240 -7.80 -1.48 2.71
C ARG A 240 -6.45 -0.93 3.21
N HIS A 241 -6.42 -0.55 4.49
CA HIS A 241 -5.25 -0.03 5.20
C HIS A 241 -4.49 -1.12 5.99
N GLY A 242 -4.88 -2.38 5.85
CA GLY A 242 -4.11 -3.53 6.34
C GLY A 242 -4.75 -4.31 7.46
N ALA A 243 -6.07 -4.22 7.69
CA ALA A 243 -6.74 -4.95 8.76
C ALA A 243 -6.43 -6.46 8.76
N PRO A 244 -6.21 -7.10 9.91
CA PRO A 244 -6.38 -6.55 11.26
C PRO A 244 -5.13 -5.84 11.80
N ALA A 245 -3.98 -5.97 11.14
CA ALA A 245 -2.73 -5.37 11.59
C ALA A 245 -1.77 -5.05 10.44
N ARG A 246 -1.01 -3.97 10.60
CA ARG A 246 0.07 -3.56 9.68
C ARG A 246 1.32 -3.18 10.44
N VAL A 247 2.46 -3.17 9.73
CA VAL A 247 3.69 -2.55 10.24
C VAL A 247 3.70 -1.06 9.94
N LEU A 248 4.19 -0.26 10.89
CA LEU A 248 4.56 1.14 10.71
C LEU A 248 6.05 1.31 10.98
N VAL A 249 6.77 1.89 10.01
CA VAL A 249 8.22 2.10 10.03
C VAL A 249 8.49 3.58 9.73
N PRO A 250 8.41 4.47 10.74
CA PRO A 250 8.59 5.90 10.51
C PRO A 250 9.91 6.22 9.82
N GLY A 251 9.93 7.22 8.94
CA GLY A 251 11.12 7.62 8.17
C GLY A 251 11.34 6.85 6.86
N TYR A 252 10.67 5.72 6.68
CA TYR A 252 10.69 4.94 5.43
C TYR A 252 9.44 5.18 4.59
N PHE A 253 9.56 5.02 3.27
CA PHE A 253 8.43 5.10 2.37
C PHE A 253 7.41 3.97 2.60
N GLY A 254 6.21 4.18 2.07
CA GLY A 254 5.02 3.36 2.32
C GLY A 254 5.17 1.87 2.01
N GLU A 255 6.03 1.50 1.06
CA GLU A 255 6.33 0.10 0.72
C GLU A 255 6.91 -0.69 1.90
N LYS A 256 7.69 -0.05 2.78
CA LYS A 256 8.23 -0.69 3.99
C LYS A 256 7.17 -0.93 5.07
N ASN A 257 6.00 -0.30 4.95
CA ASN A 257 4.93 -0.33 5.94
C ASN A 257 3.91 -1.43 5.58
N VAL A 258 4.36 -2.70 5.62
CA VAL A 258 3.60 -3.86 5.14
C VAL A 258 2.20 -3.93 5.76
N LYS A 259 1.18 -3.98 4.89
CA LYS A 259 -0.23 -4.19 5.24
C LYS A 259 -0.53 -5.67 5.43
N TRP A 260 -1.56 -5.99 6.22
CA TRP A 260 -2.02 -7.36 6.44
C TRP A 260 -0.90 -8.29 6.94
N VAL A 261 -0.09 -7.81 7.89
CA VAL A 261 1.12 -8.50 8.33
C VAL A 261 0.79 -9.86 8.96
N THR A 262 1.55 -10.90 8.64
CA THR A 262 1.36 -12.25 9.18
C THR A 262 2.64 -12.88 9.70
N ARG A 263 3.80 -12.45 9.22
CA ARG A 263 5.08 -13.03 9.65
C ARG A 263 6.19 -11.99 9.68
N ILE A 264 7.05 -12.08 10.69
CA ILE A 264 8.23 -11.26 10.89
C ILE A 264 9.40 -12.19 11.19
N GLU A 265 10.45 -12.13 10.40
CA GLU A 265 11.62 -12.99 10.54
C GLU A 265 12.86 -12.14 10.74
N VAL A 266 13.65 -12.43 11.79
CA VAL A 266 15.01 -11.88 11.90
C VAL A 266 15.88 -12.59 10.87
N ALA A 267 16.58 -11.82 10.04
CA ALA A 267 17.32 -12.34 8.90
C ALA A 267 18.68 -11.66 8.73
N LEU A 268 19.54 -12.30 7.93
CA LEU A 268 20.81 -11.74 7.50
C LEU A 268 20.62 -10.67 6.40
N GLU A 269 21.71 -10.02 6.03
CA GLU A 269 21.71 -8.88 5.10
C GLU A 269 21.21 -9.23 3.69
N ASP A 270 21.35 -10.49 3.26
CA ASP A 270 20.96 -10.98 1.94
C ASP A 270 19.44 -11.13 1.75
N ALA A 271 18.66 -11.04 2.83
CA ALA A 271 17.21 -11.00 2.75
C ALA A 271 16.72 -9.81 1.91
N LYS A 272 15.77 -10.10 1.00
CA LYS A 272 15.20 -9.13 0.05
C LYS A 272 13.68 -9.15 0.05
N GLY A 273 13.10 -7.97 0.09
CA GLY A 273 11.69 -7.70 -0.13
C GLY A 273 11.26 -7.81 -1.60
N PHE A 274 9.97 -7.67 -1.84
CA PHE A 274 9.31 -7.82 -3.14
C PHE A 274 9.87 -6.88 -4.21
N TYR A 275 10.03 -5.58 -3.89
CA TYR A 275 10.60 -4.61 -4.83
C TYR A 275 12.13 -4.68 -4.91
N GLU A 276 12.81 -5.08 -3.82
CA GLU A 276 14.27 -5.28 -3.80
C GLU A 276 14.69 -6.42 -4.74
N GLN A 277 13.90 -7.49 -4.81
CA GLN A 277 14.09 -8.57 -5.79
C GLN A 277 13.94 -8.10 -7.25
N GLN A 278 13.24 -6.98 -7.48
CA GLN A 278 13.06 -6.36 -8.79
C GLN A 278 14.09 -5.25 -9.08
N GLY A 279 15.08 -5.08 -8.21
CA GLY A 279 16.17 -4.10 -8.38
C GLY A 279 15.87 -2.69 -7.85
N TRP A 280 14.84 -2.51 -7.02
CA TRP A 280 14.60 -1.25 -6.29
C TRP A 280 15.41 -1.23 -4.99
N GLY A 281 15.73 -0.04 -4.45
CA GLY A 281 16.42 0.12 -3.16
C GLY A 281 17.91 0.50 -3.23
N PRO A 282 18.66 0.45 -2.11
CA PRO A 282 18.30 -0.20 -0.84
C PRO A 282 17.66 0.72 0.22
N ASN A 283 17.76 2.05 0.08
CA ASN A 283 17.57 2.91 1.26
C ASN A 283 16.10 3.22 1.57
N PHE A 284 15.23 3.44 0.57
CA PHE A 284 13.79 3.70 0.74
C PHE A 284 13.44 4.72 1.86
N ILE A 285 14.34 5.67 2.11
CA ILE A 285 14.19 6.71 3.12
C ILE A 285 13.42 7.88 2.52
N VAL A 286 12.45 8.40 3.27
CA VAL A 286 11.68 9.57 2.85
C VAL A 286 12.58 10.80 2.84
N PRO A 287 12.73 11.51 1.71
CA PRO A 287 13.45 12.78 1.66
C PRO A 287 12.60 13.90 2.26
N ILE A 288 13.21 15.07 2.49
CA ILE A 288 12.45 16.28 2.83
C ILE A 288 11.58 16.66 1.64
N ARG A 289 10.28 16.86 1.87
CA ARG A 289 9.31 17.27 0.86
C ARG A 289 8.44 18.40 1.39
N SER A 290 8.05 19.29 0.50
CA SER A 290 7.02 20.29 0.75
C SER A 290 6.19 20.51 -0.50
N ARG A 291 4.93 20.88 -0.32
CA ARG A 291 3.95 21.07 -1.38
C ARG A 291 3.02 22.21 -1.03
N ILE A 292 2.85 23.14 -1.98
CA ILE A 292 1.74 24.09 -2.06
C ILE A 292 0.45 23.35 -2.49
N ASP A 293 -0.58 23.40 -1.66
CA ASP A 293 -1.94 22.89 -1.94
C ASP A 293 -2.89 23.98 -2.42
N LEU A 294 -2.66 25.22 -1.97
CA LEU A 294 -3.38 26.41 -2.42
C LEU A 294 -2.37 27.56 -2.62
N PRO A 295 -2.53 28.40 -3.66
CA PRO A 295 -3.43 28.20 -4.80
C PRO A 295 -3.05 26.97 -5.65
N GLU A 296 -3.96 26.50 -6.51
CA GLU A 296 -3.68 25.40 -7.43
C GLU A 296 -2.79 25.86 -8.61
N ASP A 297 -2.03 24.93 -9.19
CA ASP A 297 -1.19 25.23 -10.35
C ASP A 297 -2.02 25.69 -11.55
N LYS A 298 -1.53 26.74 -12.22
CA LYS A 298 -2.15 27.41 -13.37
C LYS A 298 -3.48 28.09 -13.05
N MET A 299 -3.73 28.41 -11.78
CA MET A 299 -4.90 29.19 -11.38
C MET A 299 -4.83 30.61 -11.98
N GLN A 300 -5.96 31.10 -12.49
CA GLN A 300 -6.13 32.46 -13.01
C GLN A 300 -7.17 33.19 -12.18
N MET A 301 -6.88 34.43 -11.81
CA MET A 301 -7.77 35.23 -10.97
C MET A 301 -7.58 36.74 -11.25
N PRO A 302 -8.64 37.56 -11.16
CA PRO A 302 -8.51 39.02 -11.24
C PRO A 302 -7.80 39.57 -10.00
N LEU A 303 -6.91 40.55 -10.19
CA LEU A 303 -6.19 41.20 -9.09
C LEU A 303 -7.15 41.79 -8.04
N GLY A 304 -8.31 42.30 -8.49
CA GLY A 304 -9.35 42.83 -7.61
C GLY A 304 -9.92 41.82 -6.60
N GLU A 305 -10.03 40.55 -6.99
CA GLU A 305 -10.56 39.46 -6.13
C GLU A 305 -9.57 39.03 -5.04
N VAL A 306 -8.28 39.34 -5.23
CA VAL A 306 -7.19 38.97 -4.32
C VAL A 306 -6.59 40.14 -3.56
N SER A 307 -7.24 41.30 -3.63
CA SER A 307 -6.87 42.51 -2.88
C SER A 307 -6.77 42.28 -1.37
N ASN A 308 -7.51 41.31 -0.83
CA ASN A 308 -7.48 40.92 0.58
C ASN A 308 -6.41 39.86 0.93
N GLY A 309 -5.61 39.43 -0.04
CA GLY A 309 -4.61 38.38 0.10
C GLY A 309 -5.05 37.02 -0.45
N VAL A 310 -4.07 36.23 -0.88
CA VAL A 310 -4.23 34.85 -1.34
C VAL A 310 -3.56 33.94 -0.31
N PRO A 311 -4.30 33.00 0.30
CA PRO A 311 -3.70 32.06 1.22
C PRO A 311 -2.82 31.07 0.45
N LEU A 312 -1.51 31.12 0.68
CA LEU A 312 -0.64 30.01 0.33
C LEU A 312 -0.76 29.00 1.47
N LYS A 313 -1.12 27.77 1.16
CA LYS A 313 -1.24 26.69 2.14
C LYS A 313 -0.64 25.43 1.60
N GLY A 314 -0.18 24.57 2.50
CA GLY A 314 0.34 23.29 2.09
C GLY A 314 0.87 22.44 3.22
N VAL A 315 1.66 21.45 2.81
CA VAL A 315 2.26 20.46 3.69
C VAL A 315 3.77 20.45 3.55
N ALA A 316 4.48 20.08 4.62
CA ALA A 316 5.89 19.71 4.57
C ALA A 316 6.15 18.48 5.44
N PHE A 317 7.07 17.61 5.03
CA PHE A 317 7.39 16.37 5.73
C PHE A 317 8.86 16.01 5.55
N ALA A 318 9.47 15.48 6.62
CA ALA A 318 10.89 15.12 6.66
C ALA A 318 11.12 13.70 7.21
N GLY A 319 10.21 12.77 6.93
CA GLY A 319 10.33 11.39 7.45
C GLY A 319 10.20 11.36 8.97
N ASP A 320 11.19 10.84 9.67
CA ASP A 320 11.27 10.76 11.13
C ASP A 320 12.19 11.84 11.75
N ARG A 321 12.56 12.86 10.98
CA ARG A 321 13.47 13.94 11.42
C ARG A 321 12.74 15.21 11.87
N GLY A 322 11.43 15.29 11.65
CA GLY A 322 10.61 16.49 11.90
C GLY A 322 10.95 17.69 11.01
N VAL A 323 9.95 18.53 10.74
CA VAL A 323 10.15 19.81 10.04
C VAL A 323 10.39 20.91 11.07
N ALA A 324 11.45 21.70 10.88
CA ALA A 324 11.76 22.85 11.72
C ALA A 324 11.27 24.17 11.10
N ARG A 325 11.35 24.29 9.77
CA ARG A 325 11.02 25.52 9.06
C ARG A 325 10.41 25.21 7.70
N VAL A 326 9.49 26.06 7.26
CA VAL A 326 8.97 26.09 5.90
C VAL A 326 9.16 27.50 5.37
N GLU A 327 9.69 27.61 4.17
CA GLU A 327 9.90 28.88 3.49
C GLU A 327 9.19 28.86 2.14
N VAL A 328 8.61 30.00 1.78
CA VAL A 328 8.00 30.25 0.47
C VAL A 328 8.80 31.29 -0.28
N SER A 329 8.84 31.14 -1.59
CA SER A 329 9.38 32.11 -2.53
C SER A 329 8.29 32.52 -3.51
N LEU A 330 8.25 33.82 -3.81
CA LEU A 330 7.29 34.42 -4.73
C LEU A 330 7.93 34.75 -6.09
N ASP A 331 9.20 34.36 -6.29
CA ASP A 331 10.07 34.74 -7.42
C ASP A 331 10.99 33.59 -7.87
N ASP A 332 10.45 32.37 -7.84
CA ASP A 332 11.12 31.12 -8.21
C ASP A 332 12.43 30.81 -7.46
N GLY A 333 12.42 31.01 -6.15
CA GLY A 333 13.50 30.62 -5.25
C GLY A 333 14.67 31.60 -5.17
N GLN A 334 14.51 32.82 -5.71
CA GLN A 334 15.51 33.90 -5.56
C GLN A 334 15.46 34.46 -4.13
N ASN A 335 14.27 34.79 -3.63
CA ASN A 335 14.05 35.27 -2.27
C ASN A 335 13.13 34.32 -1.50
N TRP A 336 13.40 34.15 -0.20
CA TRP A 336 12.69 33.22 0.68
C TRP A 336 12.12 33.94 1.89
N GLN A 337 10.91 33.57 2.28
CA GLN A 337 10.20 34.14 3.40
C GLN A 337 9.63 33.02 4.26
N ASP A 338 9.69 33.18 5.58
CA ASP A 338 9.18 32.17 6.50
C ASP A 338 7.65 32.07 6.39
N ALA A 339 7.19 30.83 6.22
CA ALA A 339 5.78 30.50 6.35
C ALA A 339 5.43 30.22 7.81
N LYS A 340 4.19 30.51 8.19
CA LYS A 340 3.65 30.15 9.49
C LYS A 340 3.33 28.66 9.50
N ILE A 341 3.77 27.95 10.54
CA ILE A 341 3.35 26.57 10.79
C ILE A 341 2.03 26.61 11.59
N ASP A 342 0.94 26.20 10.97
CA ASP A 342 -0.39 26.17 11.60
C ASP A 342 -0.64 24.87 12.36
N TYR A 343 -0.08 23.76 11.86
CA TYR A 343 -0.11 22.47 12.50
C TYR A 343 1.33 21.97 12.67
N PRO A 344 1.90 22.05 13.88
CA PRO A 344 3.31 21.72 14.11
C PRO A 344 3.60 20.21 14.17
N GLY A 345 2.56 19.37 14.32
CA GLY A 345 2.70 17.92 14.38
C GLY A 345 3.72 17.42 15.40
N THR A 346 4.39 16.32 15.07
CA THR A 346 5.49 15.71 15.82
C THR A 346 6.70 15.48 14.90
N GLU A 347 7.75 14.82 15.39
CA GLU A 347 8.91 14.44 14.56
C GLU A 347 8.58 13.43 13.46
N LEU A 348 7.48 12.67 13.63
CA LEU A 348 7.08 11.58 12.74
C LEU A 348 5.99 11.97 11.74
N THR A 349 5.58 13.25 11.74
CA THR A 349 4.43 13.72 10.98
C THR A 349 4.81 14.83 10.04
N TRP A 350 3.96 15.09 9.07
CA TRP A 350 3.98 16.34 8.35
C TRP A 350 3.69 17.53 9.28
N VAL A 351 3.92 18.72 8.75
CA VAL A 351 3.39 19.98 9.27
C VAL A 351 2.47 20.59 8.23
N LEU A 352 1.44 21.31 8.68
CA LEU A 352 0.66 22.18 7.81
C LEU A 352 1.16 23.61 7.99
N TRP A 353 1.30 24.31 6.87
CA TRP A 353 1.83 25.67 6.85
C TRP A 353 0.93 26.60 6.04
N SER A 354 0.99 27.89 6.36
CA SER A 354 0.38 28.94 5.56
C SER A 354 1.25 30.19 5.45
N TYR A 355 0.99 30.96 4.41
CA TYR A 355 1.57 32.28 4.19
C TYR A 355 0.53 33.19 3.53
N ASP A 356 0.37 34.41 4.04
CA ASP A 356 -0.58 35.40 3.52
C ASP A 356 0.07 36.23 2.41
N TRP A 357 -0.14 35.83 1.16
CA TRP A 357 0.46 36.51 0.01
C TRP A 357 -0.43 37.65 -0.48
N LYS A 358 0.14 38.85 -0.56
CA LYS A 358 -0.55 40.06 -1.03
C LYS A 358 0.07 40.56 -2.33
N PRO A 359 -0.33 40.02 -3.50
CA PRO A 359 0.12 40.54 -4.77
C PRO A 359 -0.42 41.95 -5.00
N ASN A 360 0.41 42.83 -5.56
CA ASN A 360 0.06 44.23 -5.83
C ASN A 360 0.13 44.62 -7.31
N ARG A 361 0.48 43.66 -8.18
CA ARG A 361 0.58 43.88 -9.63
C ARG A 361 0.01 42.68 -10.39
N PRO A 362 -0.62 42.90 -11.55
CA PRO A 362 -0.96 41.80 -12.46
C PRO A 362 0.32 41.18 -13.02
N GLY A 363 0.21 39.93 -13.48
CA GLY A 363 1.33 39.19 -14.04
C GLY A 363 1.35 37.72 -13.63
N GLU A 364 2.31 36.99 -14.18
CA GLU A 364 2.60 35.62 -13.81
C GLU A 364 3.48 35.60 -12.56
N TYR A 365 3.12 34.75 -11.59
CA TYR A 365 3.89 34.50 -10.39
C TYR A 365 4.25 33.02 -10.32
N GLN A 366 5.52 32.72 -10.08
CA GLN A 366 5.99 31.38 -9.81
C GLN A 366 6.27 31.24 -8.32
N LEU A 367 5.34 30.58 -7.64
CA LEU A 367 5.38 30.33 -6.20
C LEU A 367 6.12 29.03 -5.94
N THR A 368 7.14 29.06 -5.09
CA THR A 368 7.99 27.89 -4.79
C THR A 368 8.06 27.68 -3.28
N VAL A 369 8.07 26.43 -2.83
CA VAL A 369 8.18 26.07 -1.39
C VAL A 369 9.37 25.16 -1.12
N ARG A 370 10.00 25.35 0.04
CA ARG A 370 11.00 24.44 0.60
C ARG A 370 10.79 24.26 2.09
N ALA A 371 11.31 23.16 2.63
CA ALA A 371 11.35 22.91 4.06
C ALA A 371 12.79 22.63 4.55
N THR A 372 13.00 22.86 5.83
CA THR A 372 14.22 22.51 6.57
C THR A 372 13.84 21.57 7.71
N ASP A 373 14.56 20.46 7.84
CA ASP A 373 14.33 19.51 8.93
C ASP A 373 14.95 19.98 10.26
N ARG A 374 14.67 19.27 11.37
CA ARG A 374 15.23 19.62 12.69
C ARG A 374 16.73 19.35 12.83
N LYS A 375 17.35 18.68 11.85
CA LYS A 375 18.80 18.51 11.79
C LYS A 375 19.49 19.66 11.04
N GLY A 376 18.72 20.59 10.49
CA GLY A 376 19.22 21.75 9.75
C GLY A 376 19.40 21.48 8.25
N GLU A 377 19.01 20.30 7.76
CA GLU A 377 19.11 19.97 6.34
C GLU A 377 17.99 20.64 5.56
N VAL A 378 18.34 21.31 4.46
CA VAL A 378 17.38 22.00 3.58
C VAL A 378 16.98 21.07 2.45
N GLN A 379 15.69 21.10 2.08
CA GLN A 379 15.15 20.34 0.96
C GLN A 379 15.98 20.54 -0.32
N ALA A 380 16.32 19.41 -0.96
CA ALA A 380 17.09 19.41 -2.19
C ALA A 380 16.38 20.18 -3.31
N LYS A 381 17.12 21.09 -3.97
CA LYS A 381 16.61 21.90 -5.08
C LYS A 381 16.50 21.12 -6.39
N ASP A 382 17.48 20.27 -6.66
CA ASP A 382 17.56 19.53 -7.91
C ASP A 382 16.46 18.47 -8.02
N GLU A 383 15.78 18.48 -9.15
CA GLU A 383 14.84 17.43 -9.51
C GLU A 383 15.59 16.17 -9.92
N LYS A 384 15.43 15.12 -9.13
CA LYS A 384 15.95 13.78 -9.43
C LYS A 384 14.84 12.78 -9.16
N ARG A 385 14.68 11.78 -10.04
CA ARG A 385 13.71 10.70 -9.86
C ARG A 385 14.38 9.31 -9.88
N PRO A 386 15.33 9.05 -8.98
CA PRO A 386 15.88 7.70 -8.83
C PRO A 386 14.78 6.75 -8.35
N LYS A 387 14.78 5.51 -8.87
CA LYS A 387 13.84 4.46 -8.45
C LYS A 387 13.99 4.07 -6.97
N THR A 388 15.05 4.53 -6.30
CA THR A 388 15.55 3.96 -5.05
C THR A 388 15.47 4.92 -3.85
N SER A 389 15.27 6.22 -4.08
CA SER A 389 15.18 7.23 -3.01
C SER A 389 13.98 8.17 -3.18
N GLY A 390 13.04 7.81 -4.06
CA GLY A 390 11.94 8.68 -4.45
C GLY A 390 12.41 9.92 -5.20
N GLU A 391 11.45 10.74 -5.60
CA GLU A 391 11.73 11.99 -6.30
C GLU A 391 12.24 13.06 -5.30
N THR A 392 13.12 13.96 -5.74
CA THR A 392 13.59 15.15 -5.00
C THR A 392 13.31 16.41 -5.82
N GLY A 393 13.39 17.61 -5.23
CA GLY A 393 13.11 18.88 -5.90
C GLY A 393 12.11 19.74 -5.13
N LEU A 394 11.88 20.96 -5.61
CA LEU A 394 10.97 21.94 -5.02
C LEU A 394 9.62 21.92 -5.73
N HIS A 395 8.51 22.02 -4.98
CA HIS A 395 7.21 22.21 -5.62
C HIS A 395 7.06 23.66 -6.06
N LYS A 396 6.68 23.84 -7.33
CA LYS A 396 6.40 25.13 -7.95
C LYS A 396 4.95 25.16 -8.42
N VAL A 397 4.29 26.30 -8.24
CA VAL A 397 2.92 26.58 -8.69
C VAL A 397 2.96 27.89 -9.46
N THR A 398 2.40 27.90 -10.66
CA THR A 398 2.26 29.12 -11.46
C THR A 398 0.87 29.71 -11.26
N VAL A 399 0.79 31.00 -10.93
CA VAL A 399 -0.47 31.74 -10.77
C VAL A 399 -0.47 32.95 -11.70
N GLN A 400 -1.56 33.14 -12.44
CA GLN A 400 -1.73 34.29 -13.32
C GLN A 400 -2.72 35.28 -12.71
N LEU A 401 -2.27 36.51 -12.45
CA LEU A 401 -3.13 37.61 -12.02
C LEU A 401 -3.47 38.49 -13.21
N ALA A 402 -4.76 38.58 -13.54
CA ALA A 402 -5.28 39.51 -14.54
C ALA A 402 -5.50 40.89 -13.91
N ALA A 403 -5.44 41.94 -14.74
CA ALA A 403 -5.66 43.33 -14.31
C ALA A 403 -7.09 43.57 -13.82
#